data_AF-A0A3D4NEY6-F1
#
_entry.id   AF-A0A3D4NEY6-F1
#
_cell.length_a   1.000
_cell.length_b   1.000
_cell.length_c   1.000
_cell.angle_alpha   90.00
_cell.angle_beta   90.00
_cell.angle_gamma   90.00
#
_symmetry.space_group_name_H-M   'P 1'
#
loop_
_entity.id
_entity.type
_entity.pdbx_description
1 polymer ?
#
loop_
_entity_poly.entity_id
_entity_poly.type
_entity_poly.pdbx_seq_one_letter_code
_entity_poly.pdbx_strand_id
1 'polypeptide(L)'
;MGDYAKGIAKVVVNLGDVDIPIPIKEIEQMANMALNMLHRALGAFIIEDAVTAKSIPPEDDKVDEIYNKVQRQIVNLMIEKPQIIDHANLLMWVAHNLERMADRVSNICERTIFVTTGELLEIESKKKEIKL
;
A
#
# COMPACT_ATOMS: atom_id res chain seq x y z
N MET A 1 2.36 -3.00 -10.21
CA MET A 1 1.80 -3.90 -9.16
C MET A 1 2.61 -5.18 -9.03
N GLY A 2 2.82 -5.96 -10.12
CA GLY A 2 3.68 -7.16 -10.05
C GLY A 2 5.09 -6.89 -9.51
N ASP A 3 5.69 -5.74 -9.84
CA ASP A 3 7.00 -5.34 -9.28
C ASP A 3 6.98 -5.13 -7.77
N TYR A 4 5.87 -4.65 -7.19
CA TYR A 4 5.74 -4.49 -5.74
C TYR A 4 5.64 -5.84 -5.05
N ALA A 5 4.87 -6.78 -5.61
CA ALA A 5 4.82 -8.16 -5.13
C ALA A 5 6.19 -8.84 -5.20
N LYS A 6 6.93 -8.64 -6.31
CA LYS A 6 8.32 -9.09 -6.45
C LYS A 6 9.24 -8.42 -5.41
N GLY A 7 9.03 -7.14 -5.12
CA GLY A 7 9.75 -6.40 -4.08
C GLY A 7 9.58 -7.03 -2.70
N ILE A 8 8.33 -7.33 -2.32
CA ILE A 8 8.00 -8.02 -1.06
C ILE A 8 8.66 -9.41 -1.02
N ALA A 9 8.54 -10.20 -2.09
CA ALA A 9 9.14 -11.53 -2.17
C ALA A 9 10.67 -11.48 -1.98
N LYS A 10 11.35 -10.51 -2.60
CA LYS A 10 12.79 -10.30 -2.40
C LYS A 10 13.14 -9.96 -0.96
N VAL A 11 12.33 -9.13 -0.30
CA VAL A 11 12.53 -8.82 1.12
C VAL A 11 12.42 -10.07 1.98
N VAL A 12 11.39 -10.90 1.76
CA VAL A 12 11.22 -12.15 2.52
C VAL A 12 12.42 -13.07 2.37
N VAL A 13 12.94 -13.22 1.14
CA VAL A 13 14.16 -14.01 0.88
C VAL A 13 15.38 -13.41 1.59
N ASN A 14 15.53 -12.08 1.58
CA ASN A 14 16.67 -11.40 2.20
C ASN A 14 16.62 -11.39 3.74
N LEU A 15 15.42 -11.41 4.33
CA LEU A 15 15.24 -11.55 5.77
C LEU A 15 15.66 -12.92 6.28
N GLY A 16 15.43 -13.98 5.48
CA GLY A 16 15.78 -15.35 5.86
C GLY A 16 15.17 -15.76 7.21
N ASP A 17 15.96 -16.41 8.06
CA ASP A 17 15.54 -16.91 9.39
C ASP A 17 15.87 -15.92 10.53
N VAL A 18 16.03 -14.63 10.21
CA VAL A 18 16.39 -13.62 11.21
C VAL A 18 15.23 -13.39 12.18
N ASP A 19 15.50 -13.59 13.47
CA ASP A 19 14.53 -13.34 14.55
C ASP A 19 14.42 -11.84 14.85
N ILE A 20 13.47 -11.19 14.17
CA ILE A 20 13.09 -9.80 14.41
C ILE A 20 11.59 -9.70 14.69
N PRO A 21 11.16 -8.78 15.57
CA PRO A 21 9.75 -8.45 15.72
C PRO A 21 9.19 -7.88 14.40
N ILE A 22 8.17 -8.55 13.83
CA ILE A 22 7.48 -8.11 12.63
C ILE A 22 6.07 -7.60 13.03
N PRO A 23 5.64 -6.41 12.58
CA PRO A 23 4.25 -5.95 12.75
C PRO A 23 3.32 -6.67 11.76
N ILE A 24 3.24 -8.00 11.87
CA ILE A 24 2.62 -8.88 10.87
C ILE A 24 1.12 -8.60 10.73
N LYS A 25 0.43 -8.29 11.83
CA LYS A 25 -1.02 -8.02 11.83
C LYS A 25 -1.35 -6.82 10.96
N GLU A 26 -0.60 -5.72 11.13
CA GLU A 26 -0.76 -4.51 10.34
C GLU A 26 -0.38 -4.74 8.86
N ILE A 27 0.70 -5.48 8.59
CA ILE A 27 1.12 -5.84 7.22
C ILE A 27 0.03 -6.67 6.53
N GLU A 28 -0.53 -7.67 7.20
CA GLU A 28 -1.64 -8.48 6.68
C GLU A 28 -2.89 -7.64 6.43
N GLN A 29 -3.20 -6.69 7.32
CA GLN A 29 -4.30 -5.76 7.11
C GLN A 29 -4.10 -4.91 5.85
N MET A 30 -2.92 -4.31 5.67
CA MET A 30 -2.59 -3.55 4.46
C MET A 30 -2.72 -4.40 3.20
N ALA A 31 -2.18 -5.62 3.22
CA ALA A 31 -2.23 -6.53 2.08
C ALA A 31 -3.67 -6.91 1.71
N ASN A 32 -4.49 -7.26 2.70
CA ASN A 32 -5.89 -7.62 2.49
C ASN A 32 -6.70 -6.45 1.93
N MET A 33 -6.47 -5.22 2.44
CA MET A 33 -7.13 -4.03 1.95
C MET A 33 -6.73 -3.70 0.51
N ALA A 34 -5.43 -3.64 0.22
CA ALA A 34 -4.93 -3.36 -1.12
C ALA A 34 -5.40 -4.39 -2.16
N LEU A 35 -5.46 -5.68 -1.79
CA LEU A 35 -6.01 -6.74 -2.63
C LEU A 35 -7.52 -6.59 -2.86
N ASN A 36 -8.29 -6.26 -1.82
CA ASN A 36 -9.72 -6.01 -1.96
C ASN A 36 -10.01 -4.83 -2.89
N MET A 37 -9.30 -3.72 -2.70
CA MET A 37 -9.39 -2.54 -3.56
C MET A 37 -9.07 -2.93 -5.00
N LEU A 38 -7.99 -3.67 -5.24
CA LEU A 38 -7.58 -4.11 -6.58
C LEU A 38 -8.66 -4.96 -7.26
N HIS A 39 -9.22 -5.96 -6.57
CA HIS A 39 -10.26 -6.81 -7.13
C HIS A 39 -11.49 -6.00 -7.55
N ARG A 40 -11.94 -5.06 -6.70
CA ARG A 40 -13.09 -4.20 -7.01
C ARG A 40 -12.78 -3.22 -8.14
N ALA A 41 -11.58 -2.66 -8.19
CA ALA A 41 -11.17 -1.73 -9.24
C ALA A 41 -11.08 -2.42 -10.60
N LEU A 42 -10.54 -3.64 -10.66
CA LEU A 42 -10.53 -4.45 -11.88
C LEU A 42 -11.95 -4.82 -12.31
N GLY A 43 -12.81 -5.21 -11.37
CA GLY A 43 -14.22 -5.45 -11.65
C GLY A 43 -14.89 -4.23 -12.28
N ALA A 44 -14.76 -3.07 -11.64
CA ALA A 44 -15.31 -1.80 -12.12
C ALA A 44 -14.75 -1.41 -13.49
N PHE A 45 -13.46 -1.63 -13.73
CA PHE A 45 -12.84 -1.36 -15.04
C PHE A 45 -13.43 -2.25 -16.15
N ILE A 46 -13.61 -3.54 -15.89
CA ILE A 46 -14.11 -4.51 -16.90
C ILE A 46 -15.53 -4.18 -17.35
N ILE A 47 -16.38 -3.70 -16.44
CA ILE A 47 -17.79 -3.39 -16.73
C ILE A 47 -18.04 -1.88 -16.92
N GLU A 48 -16.98 -1.07 -17.00
CA GLU A 48 -17.06 0.40 -17.13
C GLU A 48 -17.95 1.06 -16.06
N ASP A 49 -17.86 0.58 -14.82
CA ASP A 49 -18.63 1.11 -13.68
C ASP A 49 -17.86 2.25 -12.97
N ALA A 50 -18.10 3.47 -13.45
CA ALA A 50 -17.54 4.69 -12.86
C ALA A 50 -18.00 4.94 -11.40
N VAL A 51 -19.17 4.45 -11.00
CA VAL A 51 -19.70 4.66 -9.64
C VAL A 51 -18.89 3.84 -8.65
N THR A 52 -18.70 2.55 -8.94
CA THR A 52 -17.86 1.68 -8.11
C THR A 52 -16.43 2.18 -8.10
N ALA A 53 -15.87 2.55 -9.27
CA ALA A 53 -14.52 3.10 -9.36
C ALA A 53 -14.32 4.34 -8.47
N LYS A 54 -15.29 5.26 -8.44
CA LYS A 54 -15.23 6.46 -7.59
C LYS A 54 -15.27 6.16 -6.09
N SER A 55 -15.82 5.02 -5.68
CA SER A 55 -15.97 4.66 -4.26
C SER A 55 -14.70 4.09 -3.60
N ILE A 56 -13.73 3.61 -4.40
CA ILE A 56 -12.58 2.85 -3.90
C ILE A 56 -11.43 3.74 -3.38
N PRO A 57 -11.00 4.82 -4.07
CA PRO A 57 -9.83 5.60 -3.66
C PRO A 57 -9.86 6.16 -2.22
N PRO A 58 -11.01 6.57 -1.64
CA PRO A 58 -11.06 6.95 -0.23
C PRO A 58 -10.63 5.85 0.76
N GLU A 59 -10.55 4.60 0.34
CA GLU A 59 -10.04 3.50 1.16
C GLU A 59 -8.50 3.49 1.25
N ASP A 60 -7.81 4.15 0.32
CA ASP A 60 -6.35 4.31 0.33
C ASP A 60 -5.87 5.10 1.56
N ASP A 61 -6.67 6.07 2.03
CA ASP A 61 -6.40 6.81 3.28
C ASP A 61 -6.23 5.86 4.48
N LYS A 62 -7.01 4.78 4.53
CA LYS A 62 -6.90 3.77 5.59
C LYS A 62 -5.64 2.92 5.43
N VAL A 63 -5.24 2.61 4.20
CA VAL A 63 -3.97 1.92 3.94
C VAL A 63 -2.81 2.80 4.39
N ASP A 64 -2.88 4.10 4.12
CA ASP A 64 -1.90 5.10 4.56
C ASP A 64 -1.84 5.23 6.10
N GLU A 65 -2.98 5.21 6.79
CA GLU A 65 -3.02 5.21 8.25
C GLU A 65 -2.27 4.00 8.84
N ILE A 66 -2.50 2.81 8.28
CA ILE A 66 -1.83 1.58 8.72
C ILE A 66 -0.35 1.61 8.33
N TYR A 67 0.00 2.07 7.13
CA TYR A 67 1.38 2.28 6.70
C TYR A 67 2.15 3.15 7.70
N ASN A 68 1.58 4.30 8.07
CA ASN A 68 2.18 5.22 9.03
C ASN A 68 2.33 4.57 10.43
N LYS A 69 1.39 3.71 10.83
CA LYS A 69 1.49 2.94 12.07
C LYS A 69 2.64 1.93 12.02
N VAL A 70 2.75 1.16 10.95
CA VAL A 70 3.85 0.20 10.71
C VAL A 70 5.19 0.92 10.71
N GLN A 71 5.29 2.04 9.99
CA GLN A 71 6.51 2.84 9.93
C GLN A 71 6.97 3.27 11.33
N ARG A 72 6.07 3.77 12.18
CA ARG A 72 6.40 4.14 13.56
C ARG A 72 6.86 2.95 14.40
N GLN A 73 6.20 1.79 14.27
CA GLN A 73 6.59 0.56 14.97
C GLN A 73 8.00 0.11 14.56
N ILE A 74 8.31 0.13 13.27
CA ILE A 74 9.63 -0.25 12.74
C ILE A 74 10.71 0.74 13.19
N VAL A 75 10.43 2.06 13.17
CA VAL A 75 11.38 3.06 13.67
C VAL A 75 11.65 2.90 15.17
N ASN A 76 10.62 2.67 15.98
CA ASN A 76 10.81 2.40 17.40
C ASN A 76 11.66 1.12 17.62
N LEU A 77 11.43 0.08 16.82
CA LEU A 77 12.22 -1.14 16.86
C LEU A 77 13.71 -0.88 16.53
N MET A 78 14.00 -0.01 15.55
CA MET A 78 15.36 0.41 15.21
C MET A 78 16.03 1.18 16.36
N ILE A 79 15.27 2.02 17.08
CA ILE A 79 15.77 2.77 18.25
C ILE A 79 16.06 1.83 19.42
N GLU A 80 15.15 0.88 19.70
CA GLU A 80 15.28 -0.07 20.80
C GLU A 80 16.40 -1.10 20.55
N LYS A 81 16.60 -1.50 19.29
CA LYS A 81 17.56 -2.53 18.89
C LYS A 81 18.37 -2.08 17.65
N PRO A 82 19.37 -1.21 17.82
CA PRO A 82 20.15 -0.68 16.69
C PRO A 82 20.85 -1.76 15.84
N GLN A 83 21.17 -2.91 16.43
CA GLN A 83 21.82 -4.03 15.74
C GLN A 83 20.95 -4.69 14.65
N ILE A 84 19.64 -4.44 14.63
CA ILE A 84 18.72 -4.98 13.61
C ILE A 84 18.30 -3.94 12.56
N ILE A 85 18.92 -2.75 12.53
CA ILE A 85 18.53 -1.65 11.63
C ILE A 85 18.42 -2.09 10.17
N ASP A 86 19.38 -2.84 9.65
CA ASP A 86 19.36 -3.29 8.26
C ASP A 86 18.16 -4.19 7.96
N HIS A 87 17.84 -5.12 8.87
CA HIS A 87 16.69 -6.03 8.73
C HIS A 87 15.36 -5.30 8.94
N ALA A 88 15.29 -4.39 9.91
CA ALA A 88 14.12 -3.54 10.13
C ALA A 88 13.86 -2.62 8.93
N ASN A 89 14.91 -2.16 8.24
CA ASN A 89 14.77 -1.37 7.02
C ASN A 89 14.16 -2.19 5.88
N LEU A 90 14.46 -3.49 5.79
CA LEU A 90 13.79 -4.38 4.83
C LEU A 90 12.27 -4.43 5.08
N LEU A 91 11.82 -4.46 6.34
CA LEU A 91 10.39 -4.42 6.66
C LEU A 91 9.72 -3.11 6.20
N MET A 92 10.44 -2.00 6.21
CA MET A 92 9.94 -0.72 5.68
C MET A 92 9.59 -0.84 4.18
N TRP A 93 10.42 -1.56 3.42
CA TRP A 93 10.16 -1.83 2.00
C TRP A 93 8.92 -2.68 1.77
N VAL A 94 8.56 -3.59 2.69
CA VAL A 94 7.31 -4.36 2.59
C VAL A 94 6.12 -3.42 2.72
N ALA A 95 6.08 -2.62 3.78
CA ALA A 95 5.00 -1.67 4.02
C ALA A 95 4.87 -0.66 2.86
N HIS A 96 6.00 -0.13 2.38
CA HIS A 96 6.04 0.77 1.24
C HIS A 96 5.49 0.13 -0.03
N ASN A 97 5.88 -1.12 -0.35
CA ASN A 97 5.36 -1.80 -1.54
C ASN A 97 3.84 -2.03 -1.50
N LEU A 98 3.27 -2.26 -0.30
CA LEU A 98 1.82 -2.38 -0.11
C LEU A 98 1.10 -1.03 -0.27
N GLU A 99 1.64 0.05 0.27
CA GLU A 99 1.12 1.40 0.04
C GLU A 99 1.16 1.77 -1.45
N ARG A 100 2.30 1.55 -2.12
CA ARG A 100 2.42 1.79 -3.57
C ARG A 100 1.46 0.93 -4.38
N MET A 101 1.12 -0.27 -3.92
CA MET A 101 0.11 -1.10 -4.56
C MET A 101 -1.27 -0.43 -4.48
N ALA A 102 -1.68 0.05 -3.30
CA ALA A 102 -2.96 0.72 -3.10
C ALA A 102 -3.08 2.04 -3.90
N ASP A 103 -2.03 2.86 -3.93
CA ASP A 103 -1.94 4.04 -4.82
C ASP A 103 -2.17 3.68 -6.30
N ARG A 104 -1.56 2.58 -6.78
CA ARG A 104 -1.80 2.13 -8.16
C ARG A 104 -3.22 1.65 -8.39
N VAL A 105 -3.95 1.20 -7.36
CA VAL A 105 -5.37 0.87 -7.49
C VAL A 105 -6.19 2.14 -7.69
N SER A 106 -5.88 3.22 -6.97
CA SER A 106 -6.51 4.54 -7.18
C SER A 106 -6.35 5.01 -8.62
N ASN A 107 -5.15 4.86 -9.20
CA ASN A 107 -4.93 5.19 -10.62
C ASN A 107 -5.77 4.35 -11.60
N ILE A 108 -6.04 3.08 -11.29
CA ILE A 108 -6.96 2.26 -12.11
C ILE A 108 -8.37 2.87 -12.04
N CYS A 109 -8.82 3.24 -10.85
CA CYS A 109 -10.14 3.83 -10.65
C CYS A 109 -10.31 5.15 -11.39
N GLU A 110 -9.33 6.06 -11.30
CA GLU A 110 -9.31 7.31 -12.07
C GLU A 110 -9.41 7.05 -13.57
N ARG A 111 -8.67 6.04 -14.07
CA ARG A 111 -8.70 5.70 -15.49
C ARG A 111 -10.04 5.09 -15.91
N THR A 112 -10.65 4.26 -15.07
CA THR A 112 -12.01 3.73 -15.29
C THR A 112 -13.01 4.87 -15.44
N ILE A 113 -12.98 5.83 -14.50
CA ILE A 113 -13.86 7.00 -14.55
C ILE A 113 -13.66 7.76 -15.86
N PHE A 114 -12.40 8.08 -16.21
CA PHE A 114 -12.08 8.80 -17.44
C PHE A 114 -12.57 8.09 -18.71
N VAL A 115 -12.34 6.78 -18.81
CA VAL A 115 -12.78 6.01 -19.99
C VAL A 115 -14.30 5.94 -20.10
N THR A 116 -15.00 5.93 -18.96
CA THR A 116 -16.47 5.85 -18.92
C THR A 116 -17.14 7.20 -19.17
N THR A 117 -16.61 8.30 -18.62
CA THR A 117 -17.29 9.61 -18.60
C THR A 117 -16.67 10.63 -19.55
N GLY A 118 -15.41 10.42 -19.97
CA GLY A 118 -14.61 11.43 -20.68
C GLY A 118 -14.08 12.55 -19.78
N GLU A 119 -14.39 12.54 -18.48
CA GLU A 119 -13.94 13.55 -17.53
C GLU A 119 -12.73 13.04 -16.75
N LEU A 120 -11.64 13.82 -16.75
CA LEU A 120 -10.50 13.53 -15.89
C LEU A 120 -10.81 14.02 -14.48
N LEU A 121 -11.14 13.08 -13.60
CA LEU A 121 -11.15 13.30 -12.17
C LEU A 121 -9.78 12.90 -11.64
N GLU A 122 -8.92 13.88 -11.38
CA GLU A 122 -7.80 13.67 -10.45
C GLU A 122 -8.43 13.52 -9.08
N ILE A 123 -8.37 12.30 -8.54
CA ILE A 123 -8.83 12.08 -7.18
C ILE A 123 -7.67 12.54 -6.33
N GLU A 124 -7.75 13.76 -5.81
CA GLU A 124 -6.74 14.32 -4.92
C GLU A 124 -6.57 13.41 -3.70
N SER A 125 -5.65 12.44 -3.79
CA SER A 125 -4.98 11.88 -2.62
C SER A 125 -4.29 13.08 -1.99
N LYS A 126 -4.84 13.62 -0.90
CA LYS A 126 -4.30 14.79 -0.20
C LYS A 126 -2.79 14.69 -0.18
N LYS A 127 -2.09 15.70 -0.71
CA LYS A 127 -0.62 15.82 -0.65
C LYS A 127 -0.16 15.23 0.68
N LYS A 128 0.58 14.12 0.61
CA LYS A 128 1.28 13.55 1.76
C LYS A 128 2.24 14.63 2.25
N GLU A 129 1.75 15.54 3.08
CA GLU A 129 2.59 16.45 3.83
C GLU A 129 3.47 15.55 4.68
N ILE A 130 4.72 15.42 4.26
CA ILE A 130 5.78 14.98 5.13
C ILE A 130 5.83 16.05 6.22
N LYS A 131 5.12 15.82 7.33
CA LYS A 131 5.33 16.59 8.55
C LYS A 131 6.71 16.18 9.06
N LEU A 132 7.70 16.99 8.68
CA LEU A 132 9.03 17.04 9.28
C LEU A 132 8.91 17.29 10.79
#